data_AF-A0A2X3C158-F1
#
_entry.id   AF-A0A2X3C158-F1
#
_cell.length_a   1.000
_cell.length_b   1.000
_cell.length_c   1.000
_cell.angle_alpha   90.00
_cell.angle_beta   90.00
_cell.angle_gamma   90.00
#
_symmetry.space_group_name_H-M   'P 1'
#
loop_
_entity.id
_entity.type
_entity.pdbx_description
1 polymer ?
#
loop_
_entity_poly.entity_id
_entity_poly.type
_entity_poly.pdbx_seq_one_letter_code
_entity_poly.pdbx_strand_id
1 'polypeptide(L)' 'MILDEAQNVTAAQMKMFLTRLGENVRSIVNGDITQCDLPSGVRSGLSDALARFEEDE' A
#
# COMPACT_ATOMS: atom_id res chain seq x y z
N MET A 1 6.06 8.66 -8.81
CA MET A 1 4.68 8.78 -8.28
C MET A 1 4.71 8.64 -6.76
N ILE A 2 3.80 9.29 -6.04
CA ILE A 2 3.70 9.19 -4.59
C ILE A 2 2.29 8.70 -4.26
N LEU A 3 2.18 7.65 -3.45
CA LEU A 3 0.94 7.25 -2.79
C LEU A 3 1.10 7.62 -1.33
N ASP A 4 0.40 8.68 -0.91
CA ASP A 4 0.39 9.16 0.47
C ASP A 4 -0.86 8.63 1.18
N GLU A 5 -0.80 8.57 2.50
CA GLU A 5 -1.85 7.98 3.35
C GLU A 5 -2.24 6.55 2.91
N ALA A 6 -1.25 5.76 2.53
CA ALA A 6 -1.44 4.42 1.98
C ALA A 6 -2.14 3.44 2.95
N GLN A 7 -2.15 3.75 4.25
CA GLN A 7 -2.93 2.99 5.22
C GLN A 7 -4.44 3.01 4.91
N ASN A 8 -4.93 4.07 4.24
CA ASN A 8 -6.33 4.27 3.88
C ASN A 8 -6.72 3.64 2.53
N VAL A 9 -5.80 2.89 1.92
CA VAL A 9 -6.00 2.21 0.64
C VAL A 9 -6.22 0.72 0.91
N THR A 10 -7.17 0.09 0.25
CA THR A 10 -7.37 -1.37 0.35
C THR A 10 -6.27 -2.13 -0.42
N ALA A 11 -6.03 -3.41 -0.10
CA ALA A 11 -5.09 -4.24 -0.85
C ALA A 11 -5.39 -4.28 -2.37
N ALA A 12 -6.66 -4.28 -2.76
CA ALA A 12 -7.06 -4.23 -4.16
C ALA A 12 -6.68 -2.91 -4.85
N GLN A 13 -6.87 -1.78 -4.17
CA GLN A 13 -6.47 -0.45 -4.68
C GLN A 13 -4.94 -0.30 -4.71
N MET A 14 -4.23 -0.82 -3.70
CA MET A 14 -2.76 -0.87 -3.71
C MET A 14 -2.26 -1.66 -4.92
N LYS A 15 -2.83 -2.84 -5.18
CA LYS A 15 -2.52 -3.64 -6.38
C LYS A 15 -2.79 -2.84 -7.65
N MET A 16 -3.95 -2.19 -7.77
CA MET A 16 -4.28 -1.34 -8.92
C MET A 16 -3.26 -0.21 -9.14
N PHE A 17 -2.73 0.38 -8.06
CA PHE A 17 -1.68 1.41 -8.13
C PHE A 17 -0.34 0.82 -8.59
N LEU A 18 0.15 -0.22 -7.93
CA LEU A 18 1.46 -0.82 -8.20
C LEU A 18 1.55 -1.41 -9.61
N THR A 19 0.47 -2.00 -10.14
CA THR A 19 0.47 -2.57 -11.50
C THR A 19 0.47 -1.52 -12.61
N ARG A 20 0.36 -0.22 -12.29
CA ARG A 20 0.48 0.88 -13.25
C ARG A 20 1.92 1.39 -13.39
N LEU A 21 2.84 0.90 -12.58
CA LEU A 21 4.25 1.28 -12.66
C LEU A 21 4.86 0.69 -13.94
N GLY A 22 5.36 1.57 -14.81
CA GLY A 22 6.13 1.19 -15.99
C GLY A 22 7.63 1.06 -15.69
N GLU A 23 8.40 0.69 -16.71
CA GLU A 23 9.85 0.63 -16.61
C GLU A 23 10.45 2.01 -16.30
N ASN A 24 11.57 2.03 -15.57
CA ASN A 24 12.28 3.24 -15.14
C ASN A 24 11.45 4.24 -14.32
N VAL A 25 10.34 3.80 -13.72
CA VAL A 25 9.54 4.61 -12.79
C VAL A 25 9.92 4.31 -11.35
N ARG A 26 10.11 5.37 -10.55
CA ARG A 26 10.17 5.25 -9.10
C ARG A 26 8.84 5.69 -8.47
N SER A 27 8.30 4.86 -7.60
CA SER A 27 7.21 5.23 -6.71
C SER A 27 7.65 5.26 -5.26
N ILE A 28 7.04 6.16 -4.49
CA ILE A 28 7.17 6.20 -3.03
C ILE A 28 5.78 5.94 -2.48
N VAL A 29 5.66 5.01 -1.55
CA VAL A 29 4.44 4.71 -0.81
C VAL A 29 4.70 5.11 0.63
N ASN A 30 3.86 5.98 1.18
CA ASN A 30 3.98 6.52 2.53
C ASN A 30 2.67 6.33 3.29
N GLY A 31 2.75 6.21 4.61
CA GLY A 31 1.61 6.16 5.51
C GLY A 31 1.98 5.71 6.92
N ASP A 32 1.05 5.90 7.85
CA ASP A 32 1.14 5.46 9.25
C ASP A 32 0.05 4.41 9.51
N ILE A 33 0.46 3.17 9.78
CA ILE A 33 -0.50 2.07 9.96
C ILE A 33 -1.40 2.23 11.19
N THR A 34 -1.00 3.06 12.15
CA THR A 34 -1.78 3.32 13.36
C THR A 34 -2.95 4.28 13.12
N GLN A 35 -2.99 4.93 11.94
CA GLN A 35 -3.98 5.94 11.55
C GLN A 35 -4.88 5.46 10.40
N CYS A 36 -5.29 4.19 10.43
CA CYS A 36 -6.13 3.60 9.40
C CYS A 36 -7.60 4.01 9.56
N ASP A 37 -8.16 4.66 8.54
CA ASP A 37 -9.56 5.11 8.45
C ASP A 37 -10.47 4.11 7.72
N LEU A 38 -9.93 2.97 7.28
CA LEU A 38 -10.74 1.96 6.60
C LEU A 38 -11.78 1.34 7.56
N PRO A 39 -12.96 0.93 7.04
CA PRO A 39 -13.96 0.25 7.85
C PRO A 39 -13.40 -0.99 8.55
N SER A 40 -13.91 -1.28 9.75
CA SER A 40 -13.49 -2.46 10.52
C SER A 40 -13.62 -3.74 9.70
N GLY A 41 -12.59 -4.60 9.77
CA GLY A 41 -12.48 -5.84 9.00
C GLY A 41 -11.94 -5.67 7.57
N VAL A 42 -11.75 -4.43 7.09
CA VAL A 42 -11.08 -4.17 5.81
C VAL A 42 -9.57 -4.10 6.04
N ARG A 43 -8.83 -4.99 5.39
CA ARG A 43 -7.37 -4.98 5.47
C ARG A 43 -6.78 -3.79 4.69
N SER A 44 -5.97 -3.00 5.37
CA SER A 44 -5.14 -1.96 4.75
C SER A 44 -4.14 -2.56 3.76
N GLY A 45 -4.02 -1.92 2.60
CA GLY A 45 -3.06 -2.26 1.56
C GLY A 45 -1.62 -1.98 1.99
N LEU A 46 -1.38 -0.99 2.85
CA LEU A 46 -0.05 -0.75 3.42
C LEU A 46 0.37 -1.89 4.36
N SER A 47 -0.53 -2.33 5.26
CA SER A 47 -0.26 -3.48 6.14
C SER A 47 -0.09 -4.78 5.35
N ASP A 48 -0.91 -5.00 4.30
CA ASP A 48 -0.78 -6.17 3.42
C ASP A 48 0.57 -6.17 2.68
N ALA A 49 1.01 -5.01 2.18
CA ALA A 49 2.29 -4.87 1.49
C ALA A 49 3.49 -5.12 2.42
N LEU A 50 3.49 -4.52 3.62
CA LEU A 50 4.56 -4.74 4.61
C LEU A 50 4.70 -6.23 4.98
N ALA A 51 3.59 -6.91 5.24
CA ALA A 51 3.59 -8.33 5.56
C ALA A 51 4.14 -9.22 4.44
N ARG A 52 3.98 -8.82 3.17
CA ARG A 52 4.50 -9.58 2.01
C ARG A 52 5.99 -9.32 1.78
N PHE A 53 6.43 -8.07 1.94
CA PHE A 53 7.82 -7.72 1.70
C PHE A 53 8.76 -8.19 2.80
N GLU A 54 8.27 -8.40 4.02
CA GLU A 54 9.03 -9.07 5.08
C GLU A 54 9.30 -10.56 4.79
N GLU A 55 8.54 -11.20 3.90
CA GLU A 55 8.78 -12.59 3.49
C GLU A 55 9.89 -12.73 2.42
N ASP A 56 10.34 -11.62 1.83
CA ASP A 56 11.33 -11.60 0.74
C ASP A 56 12.79 -11.33 1.23
N GLU A 57 13.02 -11.21 2.55
CA GLU A 57 14.36 -11.22 3.20
C GLU A 57 14.72 -12.60 3.78
#